data_AF-A0AAJ6M1L4-F1
#
_entry.id   AF-A0AAJ6M1L4-F1
#
_cell.length_a   1.000
_cell.length_b   1.000
_cell.length_c   1.000
_cell.angle_alpha   90.00
_cell.angle_beta   90.00
_cell.angle_gamma   90.00
#
_symmetry.space_group_name_H-M   'P 1'
#
loop_
_entity.id
_entity.type
_entity.pdbx_description
1 polymer ?
#
loop_
_entity_poly.entity_id
_entity_poly.type
_entity_poly.pdbx_seq_one_letter_code
_entity_poly.pdbx_strand_id
1 'polypeptide(L)'
;MLLEYGTITVMFPIALVIAGWLWFSGARAACAVWLLTVLCAYALVGASKILFKGWGIGLPSLNIAVFSGHAMNACLMMPVLANMLARQIHPQLRWPAALAGLGFGVWFAATLVGNVIHPMAEAIMGAVIGGSAAFAFLLVLERWNLRRLGPTALVPGLMLIVLAASAPKFTAEHWLDQVATSLSGATKPFRHADLKRESSAL
;
A
#
# COMPACT_ATOMS: atom_id res chain seq x y z
N MET A 1 -16.47 -17.01 -4.04
CA MET A 1 -17.16 -15.93 -4.79
C MET A 1 -17.37 -14.65 -3.95
N LEU A 2 -16.57 -14.33 -2.91
CA LEU A 2 -16.80 -13.09 -2.12
C LEU A 2 -15.53 -12.42 -1.52
N LEU A 3 -14.32 -12.79 -1.95
CA LEU A 3 -13.08 -12.21 -1.41
C LEU A 3 -12.10 -11.74 -2.50
N GLU A 4 -12.62 -11.38 -3.67
CA GLU A 4 -11.81 -10.76 -4.71
C GLU A 4 -11.55 -9.27 -4.37
N TYR A 5 -10.39 -9.07 -3.74
CA TYR A 5 -9.30 -8.18 -4.15
C TYR A 5 -9.54 -6.72 -4.55
N GLY A 6 -9.91 -5.86 -3.61
CA GLY A 6 -9.81 -4.42 -3.90
C GLY A 6 -10.02 -3.45 -2.76
N THR A 7 -9.38 -3.64 -1.60
CA THR A 7 -9.46 -2.63 -0.52
C THR A 7 -8.53 -1.45 -0.79
N ILE A 8 -8.79 -0.72 -1.89
CA ILE A 8 -8.24 0.62 -2.15
C ILE A 8 -8.87 1.63 -1.16
N THR A 9 -10.02 1.30 -0.56
CA THR A 9 -10.91 2.22 0.15
C THR A 9 -10.39 2.75 1.50
N VAL A 10 -9.60 1.97 2.26
CA VAL A 10 -9.21 2.36 3.64
C VAL A 10 -7.84 3.06 3.71
N MET A 11 -7.00 2.88 2.69
CA MET A 11 -5.58 3.30 2.76
C MET A 11 -5.30 4.64 2.09
N PHE A 12 -6.17 5.09 1.17
CA PHE A 12 -6.09 6.43 0.58
C PHE A 12 -6.27 7.56 1.62
N PRO A 13 -7.20 7.46 2.59
CA PRO A 13 -7.34 8.47 3.64
C PRO A 13 -6.11 8.57 4.55
N ILE A 14 -5.43 7.46 4.86
CA ILE A 14 -4.19 7.51 5.63
C ILE A 14 -3.10 8.26 4.87
N ALA A 15 -2.97 8.02 3.55
CA ALA A 15 -2.00 8.72 2.72
C ALA A 15 -2.27 10.24 2.66
N LEU A 16 -3.53 10.64 2.59
CA LEU A 16 -3.94 12.05 2.64
C LEU A 16 -3.65 12.69 4.00
N VAL A 17 -3.91 11.98 5.10
CA VAL A 17 -3.62 12.46 6.45
C VAL A 17 -2.12 12.67 6.64
N ILE A 18 -1.29 11.73 6.18
CA ILE A 18 0.17 11.89 6.19
C ILE A 18 0.60 13.11 5.36
N ALA A 19 0.05 13.27 4.15
CA ALA A 19 0.35 14.41 3.28
C ALA A 19 -0.04 15.76 3.92
N GLY A 20 -1.25 15.83 4.48
CA GLY A 20 -1.75 17.01 5.20
C GLY A 20 -0.88 17.33 6.40
N TRP A 21 -0.51 16.33 7.18
CA TRP A 21 0.39 16.51 8.32
C TRP A 21 1.74 17.07 7.90
N LEU A 22 2.39 16.49 6.88
CA LEU A 22 3.66 17.00 6.35
C LEU A 22 3.53 18.45 5.88
N TRP A 23 2.43 18.77 5.20
CA TRP A 23 2.14 20.13 4.75
C TRP A 23 2.00 21.12 5.90
N PHE A 24 1.16 20.82 6.91
CA PHE A 24 0.92 21.70 8.06
C PHE A 24 2.10 21.77 9.03
N SER A 25 2.99 20.77 9.04
CA SER A 25 4.22 20.79 9.82
C SER A 25 5.35 21.63 9.20
N GLY A 26 5.10 22.25 8.03
CA GLY A 26 6.06 23.10 7.32
C GLY A 26 6.99 22.34 6.36
N ALA A 27 6.88 21.02 6.26
CA ALA A 27 7.74 20.17 5.45
C ALA A 27 7.14 19.91 4.06
N ARG A 28 6.91 20.98 3.28
CA ARG A 28 6.28 20.89 1.93
C ARG A 28 7.06 19.99 0.96
N ALA A 29 8.39 20.05 0.98
CA ALA A 29 9.23 19.17 0.17
C ALA A 29 9.06 17.70 0.58
N ALA A 30 8.99 17.40 1.88
CA ALA A 30 8.72 16.05 2.36
C ALA A 30 7.31 15.57 1.97
N CYS A 31 6.32 16.48 1.94
CA CYS A 31 4.98 16.17 1.41
C CYS A 31 5.03 15.76 -0.07
N ALA A 32 5.79 16.48 -0.91
CA ALA A 32 5.97 16.11 -2.32
C ALA A 32 6.67 14.73 -2.46
N VAL A 33 7.71 14.47 -1.67
CA VAL A 33 8.39 13.16 -1.64
C VAL A 33 7.44 12.04 -1.18
N TRP A 34 6.58 12.31 -0.20
CA TRP A 34 5.56 11.38 0.25
C TRP A 34 4.59 11.03 -0.89
N LEU A 35 4.03 12.03 -1.56
CA LEU A 35 3.11 11.83 -2.68
C LEU A 35 3.78 11.05 -3.82
N LEU A 36 5.04 11.36 -4.12
CA LEU A 36 5.81 10.61 -5.12
C LEU A 36 6.05 9.15 -4.69
N THR A 37 6.38 8.92 -3.42
CA THR A 37 6.57 7.57 -2.87
C THR A 37 5.29 6.75 -3.00
N VAL A 38 4.15 7.31 -2.61
CA VAL A 38 2.84 6.69 -2.75
C VAL A 38 2.54 6.42 -4.22
N LEU A 39 2.73 7.41 -5.10
CA LEU A 39 2.50 7.28 -6.53
C LEU A 39 3.32 6.13 -7.13
N CYS A 40 4.63 6.07 -6.84
CA CYS A 40 5.51 5.02 -7.35
C CYS A 40 5.12 3.63 -6.83
N ALA A 41 4.80 3.49 -5.54
CA ALA A 41 4.38 2.21 -4.96
C ALA A 41 3.08 1.71 -5.60
N TYR A 42 2.07 2.58 -5.72
CA TYR A 42 0.81 2.26 -6.36
C TYR A 42 0.95 2.01 -7.86
N ALA A 43 1.80 2.76 -8.56
CA ALA A 43 2.09 2.55 -9.97
C ALA A 43 2.73 1.18 -10.21
N LEU A 44 3.68 0.76 -9.37
CA LEU A 44 4.33 -0.55 -9.47
C LEU A 44 3.33 -1.69 -9.25
N VAL A 45 2.52 -1.61 -8.20
CA VAL A 45 1.47 -2.61 -7.93
C VAL A 45 0.41 -2.60 -9.04
N GLY A 46 -0.04 -1.42 -9.48
CA GLY A 46 -1.01 -1.27 -10.56
C GLY A 46 -0.51 -1.83 -11.88
N ALA A 47 0.73 -1.51 -12.25
CA ALA A 47 1.37 -2.02 -13.45
C ALA A 47 1.48 -3.55 -13.42
N SER A 48 1.84 -4.17 -12.29
CA SER A 48 1.86 -5.63 -12.17
C SER A 48 0.50 -6.26 -12.46
N LYS A 49 -0.58 -5.63 -11.97
CA LYS A 49 -1.95 -6.09 -12.21
C LYS A 49 -2.38 -5.90 -13.66
N ILE A 50 -2.01 -4.79 -14.28
CA ILE A 50 -2.34 -4.50 -15.69
C ILE A 50 -1.58 -5.48 -16.61
N LEU A 51 -0.28 -5.68 -16.37
CA LEU A 51 0.55 -6.62 -17.13
C LEU A 51 -0.01 -8.04 -17.06
N PHE A 52 -0.38 -8.48 -15.86
CA PHE A 52 -0.95 -9.81 -15.70
C PHE A 52 -2.34 -9.93 -16.31
N LYS A 53 -3.27 -9.01 -16.02
CA LYS A 53 -4.66 -9.09 -16.52
C LYS A 53 -4.75 -8.89 -18.03
N GLY A 54 -3.91 -8.04 -18.60
CA GLY A 54 -3.92 -7.69 -20.02
C GLY A 54 -3.10 -8.66 -20.89
N TRP A 55 -1.93 -9.10 -20.42
CA TRP A 55 -0.97 -9.87 -21.22
C TRP A 55 -0.55 -11.20 -20.59
N GLY A 56 -1.10 -11.57 -19.43
CA GLY A 56 -0.69 -12.79 -18.71
C GLY A 56 0.72 -12.72 -18.11
N ILE A 57 1.39 -11.57 -18.18
CA ILE A 57 2.79 -11.41 -17.74
C ILE A 57 2.82 -11.38 -16.21
N GLY A 58 3.28 -12.49 -15.63
CA GLY A 58 3.62 -12.62 -14.21
C GLY A 58 5.05 -13.15 -14.03
N LEU A 59 5.33 -13.66 -12.83
CA LEU A 59 6.56 -14.36 -12.47
C LEU A 59 6.19 -15.82 -12.10
N PRO A 60 6.04 -16.72 -13.10
CA PRO A 60 5.56 -18.09 -12.87
C PRO A 60 6.50 -18.90 -11.98
N SER A 61 7.82 -18.69 -12.10
CA SER A 61 8.85 -19.36 -11.30
C SER A 61 8.75 -19.06 -9.80
N LEU A 62 8.11 -17.94 -9.43
CA LEU A 62 7.87 -17.53 -8.06
C LEU A 62 6.40 -17.66 -7.65
N ASN A 63 5.54 -18.18 -8.54
CA ASN A 63 4.09 -18.26 -8.37
C ASN A 63 3.46 -16.90 -8.01
N ILE A 64 3.95 -15.83 -8.66
CA ILE A 64 3.45 -14.46 -8.50
C ILE A 64 2.77 -14.07 -9.80
N ALA A 65 1.46 -13.85 -9.77
CA ALA A 65 0.75 -13.27 -10.90
C ALA A 65 0.74 -11.74 -10.77
N VAL A 66 0.46 -11.23 -9.57
CA VAL A 66 0.37 -9.80 -9.27
C VAL A 66 0.99 -9.46 -7.93
N PHE A 67 1.33 -8.19 -7.69
CA PHE A 67 1.75 -7.74 -6.37
C PHE A 67 0.53 -7.39 -5.50
N SER A 68 0.58 -7.78 -4.22
CA SER A 68 -0.51 -7.50 -3.27
C SER A 68 -0.51 -6.05 -2.81
N GLY A 69 -1.55 -5.31 -3.20
CA GLY A 69 -1.78 -3.93 -2.75
C GLY A 69 -2.08 -3.81 -1.26
N HIS A 70 -2.70 -4.84 -0.64
CA HIS A 70 -3.00 -4.84 0.80
C HIS A 70 -1.75 -4.96 1.64
N ALA A 71 -0.88 -5.90 1.28
CA ALA A 71 0.40 -6.09 1.97
C ALA A 71 1.31 -4.86 1.77
N MET A 72 1.37 -4.32 0.55
CA MET A 72 2.08 -3.07 0.26
C MET A 72 1.57 -1.92 1.11
N ASN A 73 0.26 -1.70 1.17
CA ASN A 73 -0.31 -0.61 1.95
C ASN A 73 -0.04 -0.76 3.45
N ALA A 74 -0.24 -1.94 4.02
CA ALA A 74 0.01 -2.18 5.44
C ALA A 74 1.49 -1.92 5.80
N CYS A 75 2.42 -2.39 4.96
CA CYS A 75 3.86 -2.21 5.18
C CYS A 75 4.37 -0.82 4.81
N LEU A 76 3.59 -0.01 4.09
CA LEU A 76 3.91 1.39 3.79
C LEU A 76 3.35 2.34 4.84
N MET A 77 2.05 2.27 5.08
CA MET A 77 1.31 3.28 5.85
C MET A 77 1.57 3.16 7.36
N MET A 78 1.58 1.95 7.90
CA MET A 78 1.74 1.71 9.34
C MET A 78 3.08 2.19 9.90
N PRO A 79 4.25 1.83 9.32
CA PRO A 79 5.53 2.34 9.83
C PRO A 79 5.64 3.86 9.71
N VAL A 80 5.14 4.47 8.63
CA VAL A 80 5.21 5.92 8.44
C VAL A 80 4.32 6.66 9.43
N LEU A 81 3.08 6.22 9.61
CA LEU A 81 2.15 6.82 10.57
C LEU A 81 2.68 6.68 12.00
N ALA A 82 3.18 5.50 12.38
CA ALA A 82 3.76 5.26 13.69
C ALA A 82 4.99 6.15 13.96
N ASN A 83 5.87 6.31 12.97
CA ASN A 83 7.02 7.21 13.04
C ASN A 83 6.57 8.66 13.30
N MET A 84 5.60 9.16 12.54
CA MET A 84 5.11 10.53 12.65
C MET A 84 4.41 10.81 13.98
N LEU A 85 3.61 9.86 14.48
CA LEU A 85 2.99 9.94 15.80
C LEU A 85 4.05 9.97 16.90
N ALA A 86 5.05 9.08 16.84
CA ALA A 86 6.13 9.05 17.81
C ALA A 86 6.93 10.36 17.84
N ARG A 87 7.14 11.03 16.70
CA ARG A 87 7.78 12.35 16.64
C ARG A 87 7.01 13.45 17.39
N GLN A 88 5.70 13.33 17.60
CA GLN A 88 4.92 14.28 18.41
C GLN A 88 5.12 14.07 19.91
N ILE A 89 5.33 12.82 20.31
CA ILE A 89 5.50 12.42 21.71
C ILE A 89 6.97 12.60 22.11
N HIS A 90 7.87 11.88 21.43
CA HIS A 90 9.30 11.88 21.73
C HIS A 90 10.13 11.55 20.48
N PRO A 91 11.01 12.46 20.00
CA PRO A 91 11.78 12.26 18.76
C PRO A 91 12.63 10.99 18.71
N GLN A 92 13.10 10.49 19.85
CA GLN A 92 13.91 9.25 19.90
C GLN A 92 13.08 7.98 19.62
N LEU A 93 11.75 8.03 19.78
CA LEU A 93 10.87 6.88 19.54
C LEU A 93 10.51 6.69 18.06
N ARG A 94 10.95 7.58 17.16
CA ARG A 94 10.57 7.56 15.73
C ARG A 94 10.88 6.22 15.04
N TRP A 95 12.08 5.67 15.24
CA TRP A 95 12.47 4.40 14.64
C TRP A 95 11.89 3.19 15.35
N PRO A 96 11.89 3.10 16.70
CA PRO A 96 11.18 2.03 17.40
C PRO A 96 9.70 1.93 16.99
N ALA A 97 9.00 3.07 16.88
CA ALA A 97 7.61 3.10 16.44
C ALA A 97 7.46 2.69 14.96
N ALA A 98 8.37 3.14 14.09
CA ALA A 98 8.38 2.70 12.69
C ALA A 98 8.56 1.18 12.57
N LEU A 99 9.50 0.59 13.32
CA LEU A 99 9.76 -0.84 13.32
C LEU A 99 8.57 -1.64 13.87
N ALA A 100 7.93 -1.14 14.93
CA ALA A 100 6.70 -1.73 15.45
C ALA A 100 5.56 -1.68 14.42
N GLY A 101 5.38 -0.55 13.73
CA GLY A 101 4.41 -0.39 12.66
C GLY A 101 4.69 -1.30 11.46
N LEU A 102 5.96 -1.48 11.09
CA LEU A 102 6.37 -2.42 10.06
C LEU A 102 6.10 -3.86 10.49
N GLY A 103 6.44 -4.22 11.73
CA GLY A 103 6.17 -5.55 12.30
C GLY A 103 4.68 -5.89 12.25
N PHE A 104 3.81 -4.95 12.61
CA PHE A 104 2.36 -5.10 12.45
C PHE A 104 1.96 -5.28 10.98
N GLY A 105 2.52 -4.48 10.07
CA GLY A 105 2.25 -4.59 8.63
C GLY A 105 2.64 -5.95 8.05
N VAL A 106 3.82 -6.47 8.44
CA VAL A 106 4.31 -7.80 8.03
C VAL A 106 3.44 -8.90 8.62
N TRP A 107 3.08 -8.81 9.90
CA TRP A 107 2.17 -9.75 10.53
C TRP A 107 0.81 -9.77 9.82
N PHE A 108 0.23 -8.61 9.52
CA PHE A 108 -1.02 -8.50 8.75
C PHE A 108 -0.88 -9.11 7.35
N ALA A 109 0.23 -8.82 6.66
CA ALA A 109 0.49 -9.39 5.33
C ALA A 109 0.61 -10.93 5.37
N ALA A 110 1.33 -11.49 6.35
CA ALA A 110 1.53 -12.93 6.44
C ALA A 110 0.25 -13.67 6.89
N THR A 111 -0.50 -13.10 7.85
CA THR A 111 -1.62 -13.80 8.49
C THR A 111 -2.94 -13.63 7.78
N LEU A 112 -3.25 -12.42 7.31
CA LEU A 112 -4.53 -12.09 6.69
C LEU A 112 -4.40 -12.11 5.18
N VAL A 113 -3.38 -11.44 4.63
CA VAL A 113 -3.26 -11.34 3.18
C VAL A 113 -2.82 -12.68 2.57
N GLY A 114 -1.73 -13.28 3.05
CA GLY A 114 -1.18 -14.52 2.49
C GLY A 114 -2.03 -15.78 2.69
N ASN A 115 -2.95 -15.77 3.66
CA ASN A 115 -3.79 -16.93 3.96
C ASN A 115 -5.24 -16.79 3.45
N VAL A 116 -5.76 -15.56 3.33
CA VAL A 116 -7.19 -15.33 3.07
C VAL A 116 -7.43 -14.57 1.77
N ILE A 117 -6.47 -13.73 1.39
CA ILE A 117 -6.61 -12.83 0.25
C ILE A 117 -5.77 -13.39 -0.89
N HIS A 118 -4.46 -13.10 -0.97
CA HIS A 118 -3.57 -13.47 -2.08
C HIS A 118 -2.70 -14.70 -1.77
N PRO A 119 -2.14 -15.38 -2.79
CA PRO A 119 -1.01 -16.30 -2.59
C PRO A 119 0.12 -15.64 -1.77
N MET A 120 0.75 -16.41 -0.89
CA MET A 120 1.79 -15.91 0.03
C MET A 120 2.91 -15.16 -0.68
N ALA A 121 3.36 -15.62 -1.85
CA ALA A 121 4.42 -14.97 -2.62
C ALA A 121 4.03 -13.55 -3.07
N GLU A 122 2.78 -13.32 -3.46
CA GLU A 122 2.25 -12.01 -3.83
C GLU A 122 2.13 -11.08 -2.62
N ALA A 123 1.74 -11.64 -1.47
CA ALA A 123 1.70 -10.93 -0.20
C ALA A 123 3.11 -10.50 0.24
N ILE A 124 4.11 -11.37 0.13
CA ILE A 124 5.52 -11.07 0.42
C ILE A 124 6.02 -9.96 -0.50
N MET A 125 5.80 -10.05 -1.81
CA MET A 125 6.24 -9.00 -2.74
C MET A 125 5.57 -7.65 -2.46
N GLY A 126 4.27 -7.66 -2.16
CA GLY A 126 3.57 -6.46 -1.72
C GLY A 126 4.24 -5.87 -0.47
N ALA A 127 4.48 -6.69 0.56
CA ALA A 127 5.11 -6.26 1.80
C ALA A 127 6.53 -5.68 1.59
N VAL A 128 7.33 -6.29 0.71
CA VAL A 128 8.67 -5.80 0.33
C VAL A 128 8.56 -4.42 -0.32
N ILE A 129 7.70 -4.26 -1.33
CA ILE A 129 7.51 -2.97 -2.00
C ILE A 129 7.10 -1.88 -1.00
N GLY A 130 6.11 -2.18 -0.15
CA GLY A 130 5.61 -1.24 0.86
C GLY A 130 6.66 -0.88 1.91
N GLY A 131 7.35 -1.89 2.46
CA GLY A 131 8.38 -1.71 3.48
C GLY A 131 9.60 -0.95 2.96
N SER A 132 10.07 -1.25 1.75
CA SER A 132 11.16 -0.52 1.10
C SER A 132 10.78 0.94 0.84
N ALA A 133 9.56 1.19 0.35
CA ALA A 133 9.06 2.54 0.13
C ALA A 133 8.95 3.34 1.44
N ALA A 134 8.42 2.72 2.51
CA ALA A 134 8.38 3.35 3.83
C ALA A 134 9.77 3.67 4.37
N PHE A 135 10.69 2.71 4.28
CA PHE A 135 12.06 2.89 4.76
C PHE A 135 12.77 4.03 4.01
N ALA A 136 12.71 4.01 2.67
CA ALA A 136 13.30 5.06 1.83
C ALA A 136 12.69 6.44 2.15
N PHE A 137 11.36 6.52 2.27
CA PHE A 137 10.69 7.77 2.64
C PHE A 137 11.13 8.26 4.01
N LEU A 138 11.16 7.40 5.03
CA LEU A 138 11.56 7.77 6.39
C LEU A 138 13.01 8.24 6.47
N LEU A 139 13.93 7.59 5.72
CA LEU A 139 15.31 8.06 5.61
C LEU A 139 15.41 9.46 5.00
N VAL A 140 14.62 9.73 3.97
CA VAL A 140 14.56 11.06 3.34
C VAL A 140 13.93 12.07 4.30
N LEU A 141 12.88 11.69 5.02
CA LEU A 141 12.18 12.51 6.02
C LEU A 141 13.11 13.02 7.12
N GLU A 142 14.19 12.30 7.45
CA GLU A 142 15.20 12.74 8.41
C GLU A 142 15.90 14.06 8.05
N ARG A 143 15.84 14.46 6.79
CA ARG A 143 16.40 15.74 6.33
C ARG A 143 15.56 16.95 6.77
N TRP A 144 14.35 16.73 7.32
CA TRP A 144 13.46 17.79 7.74
C TRP A 144 13.10 17.70 9.23
N ASN A 145 13.13 18.87 9.88
CA ASN A 145 12.60 19.04 11.22
C ASN A 145 11.10 19.33 11.15
N LEU A 146 10.28 18.34 11.48
CA LEU A 146 8.83 18.49 11.51
C LEU A 146 8.41 19.33 12.71
N ARG A 147 7.65 20.41 12.48
CA ARG A 147 7.01 21.15 13.56
C ARG A 147 5.96 20.25 14.23
N ARG A 148 5.89 20.30 15.56
CA ARG A 148 4.81 19.62 16.29
C ARG A 148 3.46 20.24 15.92
N LEU A 149 2.49 19.39 15.64
CA LEU A 149 1.12 19.81 15.41
C LEU A 149 0.37 19.87 16.74
N GLY A 150 -0.46 20.89 16.92
CA GLY A 150 -1.39 20.94 18.05
C GLY A 150 -2.48 19.87 17.93
N PRO A 151 -3.17 19.53 19.02
CA PRO A 151 -4.25 18.53 19.01
C PRO A 151 -5.37 18.88 18.03
N THR A 152 -5.59 20.17 17.75
CA THR A 152 -6.56 20.67 16.78
C THR A 152 -6.31 20.23 15.34
N ALA A 153 -5.06 19.93 14.96
CA ALA A 153 -4.72 19.40 13.63
C ALA A 153 -4.58 17.87 13.64
N LEU A 154 -4.22 17.27 14.77
CA LEU A 154 -4.00 15.83 14.90
C LEU A 154 -5.33 15.03 14.97
N VAL A 155 -6.28 15.50 15.79
CA VAL A 155 -7.55 14.81 16.05
C VAL A 155 -8.39 14.63 14.78
N PRO A 156 -8.59 15.64 13.91
CA PRO A 156 -9.36 15.47 12.68
C PRO A 156 -8.73 14.45 11.72
N GLY A 157 -7.40 14.41 11.63
CA GLY A 157 -6.69 13.43 10.80
C GLY A 157 -6.88 12.00 11.28
N LEU A 158 -6.76 11.77 12.60
CA LEU A 158 -7.02 10.45 13.18
C LEU A 158 -8.49 10.06 13.06
N MET A 159 -9.41 11.01 13.26
CA MET A 159 -10.84 10.78 13.09
C MET A 159 -11.18 10.40 11.64
N LEU A 160 -10.58 11.05 10.64
CA LEU A 160 -10.73 10.69 9.23
C LEU A 160 -10.25 9.26 8.95
N ILE A 161 -9.12 8.83 9.55
CA ILE A 161 -8.64 7.45 9.41
C ILE A 161 -9.64 6.46 10.01
N VAL A 162 -10.16 6.75 11.21
CA VAL A 162 -11.15 5.88 11.88
C VAL A 162 -12.45 5.80 11.08
N LEU A 163 -12.98 6.93 10.64
CA LEU A 163 -14.19 7.00 9.82
C LEU A 163 -14.02 6.26 8.50
N ALA A 164 -12.87 6.43 7.84
CA ALA A 164 -12.54 5.70 6.62
C ALA A 164 -12.45 4.19 6.85
N ALA A 165 -11.92 3.75 7.99
CA ALA A 165 -11.87 2.34 8.36
C ALA A 165 -13.28 1.77 8.65
N SER A 166 -14.21 2.60 9.10
CA SER A 166 -15.61 2.22 9.34
C SER A 166 -16.53 2.34 8.12
N ALA A 167 -16.07 2.99 7.04
CA ALA A 167 -16.87 3.18 5.83
C ALA A 167 -17.07 1.86 5.07
N PRO A 168 -18.24 1.67 4.40
CA PRO A 168 -18.46 0.54 3.50
C PRO A 168 -17.37 0.46 2.43
N LYS A 169 -16.76 -0.72 2.27
CA LYS A 169 -15.67 -0.93 1.31
C LYS A 169 -16.22 -0.80 -0.13
N PHE A 170 -15.82 0.24 -0.83
CA PHE A 170 -16.14 0.44 -2.25
C PHE A 170 -15.14 -0.31 -3.13
N THR A 171 -15.63 -1.18 -4.00
CA THR A 171 -14.82 -2.08 -4.84
C THR A 171 -14.34 -1.34 -6.09
N ALA A 172 -13.04 -1.05 -6.17
CA ALA A 172 -12.41 -0.40 -7.34
C ALA A 172 -12.10 -1.37 -8.50
N GLU A 173 -12.46 -2.65 -8.38
CA GLU A 173 -12.12 -3.69 -9.37
C GLU A 173 -12.79 -3.47 -10.72
N HIS A 174 -14.03 -2.98 -10.75
CA HIS A 174 -14.77 -2.80 -12.00
C HIS A 174 -14.09 -1.80 -12.94
N TRP A 175 -13.44 -0.78 -12.36
CA TRP A 175 -12.65 0.20 -13.12
C TRP A 175 -11.35 -0.39 -13.64
N LEU A 176 -10.66 -1.21 -12.84
CA LEU A 176 -9.42 -1.87 -13.26
C LEU A 176 -9.67 -2.90 -14.37
N ASP A 177 -10.79 -3.62 -14.33
CA ASP A 177 -11.16 -4.59 -15.36
C ASP A 177 -11.52 -3.91 -16.68
N GLN A 178 -12.18 -2.75 -16.64
CA GLN A 178 -12.49 -1.95 -17.83
C GLN A 178 -11.24 -1.34 -18.45
N VAL A 179 -10.31 -0.83 -17.64
CA VAL A 179 -9.04 -0.29 -18.14
C VAL A 179 -8.15 -1.39 -18.73
N ALA A 180 -8.08 -2.56 -18.07
CA ALA A 180 -7.29 -3.68 -18.57
C ALA A 180 -7.83 -4.23 -19.90
N THR A 181 -9.15 -4.39 -20.03
CA THR A 181 -9.77 -4.88 -21.28
C THR A 181 -9.74 -3.86 -22.40
N SER A 182 -9.87 -2.55 -22.11
CA SER A 182 -9.76 -1.52 -23.14
C SER A 182 -8.33 -1.33 -23.67
N LEU A 183 -7.32 -1.47 -22.81
CA LEU A 183 -5.90 -1.36 -23.21
C LEU A 183 -5.37 -2.62 -23.92
N SER A 184 -5.81 -3.81 -23.52
CA SER A 184 -5.31 -5.07 -24.09
C SER A 184 -6.09 -5.53 -25.33
N GLY A 185 -7.31 -5.03 -25.55
CA GLY A 185 -8.21 -5.55 -26.59
C GLY A 185 -8.73 -6.97 -26.31
N ALA A 186 -8.47 -7.53 -25.13
CA ALA A 186 -8.88 -8.88 -24.76
C ALA A 186 -10.38 -8.95 -24.42
N THR A 187 -11.05 -10.01 -24.88
CA THR A 187 -12.48 -10.23 -24.59
C THR A 187 -12.75 -10.63 -23.14
N LYS A 188 -11.75 -11.14 -22.40
CA LYS A 188 -11.81 -11.44 -20.96
C LYS A 188 -10.43 -11.26 -20.29
N PRO A 189 -10.36 -10.78 -19.03
CA PRO A 189 -9.11 -10.65 -18.29
C PRO A 189 -8.54 -12.01 -17.87
N PHE A 190 -7.21 -12.15 -17.93
CA PHE A 190 -6.47 -13.34 -17.47
C PHE A 190 -6.67 -13.60 -15.97
N ARG A 191 -6.79 -14.89 -15.59
CA ARG A 191 -7.02 -15.32 -14.20
C ARG A 191 -5.92 -16.26 -13.72
N HIS A 192 -5.82 -16.42 -12.39
CA HIS A 192 -4.86 -17.34 -11.77
C HIS A 192 -4.92 -18.80 -12.26
N ALA A 193 -6.08 -19.24 -12.75
CA ALA A 193 -6.24 -20.58 -13.32
C ALA A 193 -5.42 -20.77 -14.62
N ASP A 194 -5.18 -19.69 -15.35
CA ASP A 194 -4.44 -19.70 -16.61
C ASP A 194 -2.93 -19.81 -16.35
N LEU A 195 -2.42 -19.14 -15.32
CA LEU A 195 -1.01 -19.22 -14.90
C LEU A 195 -0.60 -20.65 -14.48
N LYS A 196 -1.50 -21.40 -13.84
CA LYS A 196 -1.26 -22.81 -13.46
C LYS A 196 -1.22 -23.76 -14.66
N ARG A 197 -1.90 -23.43 -15.76
CA ARG A 197 -1.86 -24.25 -16.98
C ARG A 197 -0.54 -24.11 -17.72
N GLU A 198 0.00 -22.90 -17.81
CA GLU A 198 1.30 -22.65 -18.43
C GLU A 198 2.45 -23.29 -17.64
N SER A 199 2.44 -23.21 -16.30
CA SER A 199 3.49 -23.84 -15.49
C SER A 199 3.48 -25.38 -15.54
N SER A 200 2.36 -25.99 -15.92
CA SER A 200 2.24 -27.46 -16.11
C SER A 200 2.56 -27.92 -17.54
N ALA A 201 2.73 -26.98 -18.47
CA ALA A 201 3.06 -27.25 -19.86
C ALA A 201 4.58 -27.09 -20.16
N LEU A 202 5.34 -26.61 -19.18
CA LEU A 202 6.81 -26.52 -19.17
C LEU A 202 7.40 -27.62 -18.29
#